data_AF-A0AAU4AR07-F1
#
_entry.id   AF-A0AAU4AR07-F1
#
_cell.length_a   1.000
_cell.length_b   1.000
_cell.length_c   1.000
_cell.angle_alpha   90.00
_cell.angle_beta   90.00
_cell.angle_gamma   90.00
#
_symmetry.space_group_name_H-M   'P 1'
#
loop_
_entity.id
_entity.type
_entity.pdbx_description
1 polymer ?
#
loop_
_entity_poly.entity_id
_entity_poly.type
_entity_poly.pdbx_seq_one_letter_code
_entity_poly.pdbx_strand_id
1 'polypeptide(L)'
;MKSALLLAALVLPVAIPGTSSSASAATSLGMRGADVSTAQRALDLGAKYYDASGNARDPLDILKDAGVNYVRLRVWNNPAGGYNNKAKVLQYAKTVKAKGLKLLVDFHYSDSWADPGQQNKPAAWASHGIGQLQTDVYNYTYDVCNSLKAQGTTPDSVQIGNEINTGMLWNDGKVVNNDFTNLSLLLKSGYNATKACSGTTQVVIHTADADSDAHARWFYDGIKAKGVNWDITGLSYYCMWHGSLSTMGGVVSDMRSRYGKDVVIAETAYPFTAADADGTGNSVTSGCAGYPLTWQGQAAEFDAVQSTARSAGAIGVFYWEPTWYAVPGNGWDPADINHSGDGWDNMAVFDWTGHINPNVRWRP
;
A
#
# COMPACT_ATOMS: atom_id res chain seq x y z
N MET A 1 4.98 -7.53 81.75
CA MET A 1 3.52 -7.58 81.48
C MET A 1 3.03 -6.14 81.49
N LYS A 2 2.62 -5.49 80.40
CA LYS A 2 1.77 -5.91 79.28
C LYS A 2 2.33 -5.36 77.95
N SER A 3 2.34 -6.22 76.93
CA SER A 3 2.90 -5.96 75.60
C SER A 3 1.93 -5.14 74.75
N ALA A 4 2.43 -4.13 74.05
CA ALA A 4 1.70 -3.40 73.02
C ALA A 4 1.79 -4.17 71.69
N LEU A 5 0.65 -4.59 71.13
CA LEU A 5 0.57 -5.13 69.77
C LEU A 5 0.57 -3.95 68.77
N LEU A 6 1.62 -3.85 67.96
CA LEU A 6 1.56 -3.13 66.68
C LEU A 6 0.84 -4.02 65.67
N LEU A 7 -0.32 -3.58 65.18
CA LEU A 7 -0.93 -4.15 63.97
C LEU A 7 -0.20 -3.57 62.75
N ALA A 8 0.61 -4.40 62.09
CA ALA A 8 1.11 -4.12 60.74
C ALA A 8 -0.02 -4.41 59.75
N ALA A 9 -0.57 -3.37 59.11
CA ALA A 9 -1.50 -3.53 58.00
C ALA A 9 -0.72 -3.96 56.75
N LEU A 10 -0.87 -5.23 56.37
CA LEU A 10 -0.39 -5.76 55.09
C LEU A 10 -1.24 -5.14 53.97
N VAL A 11 -0.69 -4.18 53.23
CA VAL A 11 -1.28 -3.71 51.98
C VAL A 11 -0.87 -4.70 50.88
N LEU A 12 -1.77 -5.63 50.56
CA LEU A 12 -1.64 -6.48 49.38
C LEU A 12 -1.84 -5.62 48.12
N PRO A 13 -0.94 -5.66 47.12
CA PRO A 13 -1.20 -5.01 45.85
C PRO A 13 -2.34 -5.75 45.14
N VAL A 14 -3.46 -5.06 44.96
CA VAL A 14 -4.54 -5.50 44.07
C VAL A 14 -3.99 -5.41 42.64
N ALA A 15 -3.61 -6.55 42.08
CA ALA A 15 -3.31 -6.65 40.66
C ALA A 15 -4.61 -6.41 39.89
N ILE A 16 -4.72 -5.24 39.25
CA ILE A 16 -5.76 -4.99 38.25
C ILE A 16 -5.40 -5.89 37.05
N PRO A 17 -6.26 -6.85 36.65
CA PRO A 17 -6.01 -7.60 35.43
C PRO A 17 -6.10 -6.61 34.28
N GLY A 18 -4.95 -6.29 33.67
CA GLY A 18 -4.93 -5.62 32.38
C GLY A 18 -5.60 -6.55 31.39
N THR A 19 -6.80 -6.21 30.94
CA THR A 19 -7.42 -6.87 29.79
C THR A 19 -6.60 -6.49 28.57
N SER A 20 -5.61 -7.33 28.22
CA SER A 20 -5.12 -7.39 26.86
C SER A 20 -6.32 -7.78 26.01
N SER A 21 -6.89 -6.81 25.28
CA SER A 21 -7.81 -7.12 24.21
C SER A 21 -7.00 -7.90 23.17
N SER A 22 -7.09 -9.22 23.21
CA SER A 22 -6.74 -10.06 22.09
C SER A 22 -7.60 -9.57 20.93
N ALA A 23 -6.99 -8.84 20.00
CA ALA A 23 -7.64 -8.47 18.77
C ALA A 23 -8.23 -9.76 18.18
N SER A 24 -9.54 -9.79 18.00
CA SER A 24 -10.20 -10.88 17.28
C SER A 24 -9.55 -10.97 15.90
N ALA A 25 -9.14 -12.16 15.48
CA ALA A 25 -8.66 -12.37 14.11
C ALA A 25 -9.73 -11.81 13.16
N ALA A 26 -9.33 -10.99 12.18
CA ALA A 26 -10.27 -10.48 11.19
C ALA A 26 -10.94 -11.69 10.52
N THR A 27 -12.24 -11.87 10.78
CA THR A 27 -13.02 -12.95 10.18
C THR A 27 -13.29 -12.70 8.70
N SER A 28 -12.96 -11.49 8.21
CA SER A 28 -13.02 -11.09 6.81
C SER A 28 -12.02 -9.97 6.46
N LEU A 29 -11.54 -9.95 5.21
CA LEU A 29 -10.84 -8.82 4.59
C LEU A 29 -11.82 -7.66 4.36
N GLY A 30 -11.68 -6.61 5.15
CA GLY A 30 -12.45 -5.37 5.03
C GLY A 30 -11.94 -4.44 3.92
N MET A 31 -10.64 -4.48 3.60
CA MET A 31 -10.02 -3.72 2.53
C MET A 31 -9.65 -4.65 1.38
N ARG A 32 -10.58 -4.80 0.43
CA ARG A 32 -10.40 -5.58 -0.80
C ARG A 32 -10.00 -4.62 -1.90
N GLY A 33 -8.70 -4.47 -2.05
CA GLY A 33 -8.08 -3.33 -2.70
C GLY A 33 -7.55 -3.60 -4.10
N ALA A 34 -7.55 -2.57 -4.93
CA ALA A 34 -6.83 -2.54 -6.20
C ALA A 34 -6.09 -1.20 -6.34
N ASP A 35 -4.79 -1.23 -6.65
CA ASP A 35 -4.08 -0.05 -7.14
C ASP A 35 -4.36 0.12 -8.62
N VAL A 36 -5.00 1.21 -9.01
CA VAL A 36 -5.43 1.45 -10.40
C VAL A 36 -4.93 2.80 -10.89
N SER A 37 -3.73 3.18 -10.45
CA SER A 37 -3.22 4.53 -10.72
C SER A 37 -2.94 4.75 -12.21
N THR A 38 -2.58 3.70 -12.97
CA THR A 38 -2.45 3.80 -14.44
C THR A 38 -3.79 3.89 -15.18
N ALA A 39 -4.89 3.41 -14.58
CA ALA A 39 -6.18 3.28 -15.26
C ALA A 39 -6.68 4.60 -15.84
N GLN A 40 -6.45 5.72 -15.14
CA GLN A 40 -6.87 7.03 -15.63
C GLN A 40 -6.18 7.37 -16.96
N ARG A 41 -4.87 7.13 -17.08
CA ARG A 41 -4.14 7.40 -18.30
C ARG A 41 -4.55 6.46 -19.41
N ALA A 42 -4.71 5.16 -19.11
CA ALA A 42 -5.22 4.20 -20.07
C ALA A 42 -6.56 4.64 -20.68
N LEU A 43 -7.50 5.10 -19.84
CA LEU A 43 -8.80 5.62 -20.28
C LEU A 43 -8.67 6.92 -21.09
N ASP A 44 -7.81 7.85 -20.68
CA ASP A 44 -7.52 9.09 -21.42
C ASP A 44 -6.91 8.78 -22.82
N LEU A 45 -6.23 7.63 -22.97
CA LEU A 45 -5.69 7.10 -24.23
C LEU A 45 -6.69 6.24 -25.04
N GLY A 46 -7.91 6.04 -24.54
CA GLY A 46 -8.97 5.31 -25.23
C GLY A 46 -8.96 3.80 -25.00
N ALA A 47 -8.26 3.31 -23.97
CA ALA A 47 -8.34 1.92 -23.54
C ALA A 47 -9.80 1.50 -23.27
N LYS A 48 -10.11 0.24 -23.55
CA LYS A 48 -11.44 -0.34 -23.35
C LYS A 48 -11.31 -1.56 -22.47
N TYR A 49 -12.21 -1.67 -21.51
CA TYR A 49 -12.27 -2.79 -20.59
C TYR A 49 -13.58 -3.53 -20.77
N TYR A 50 -13.55 -4.85 -20.64
CA TYR A 50 -14.66 -5.74 -20.88
C TYR A 50 -14.85 -6.67 -19.69
N ASP A 51 -16.11 -6.86 -19.30
CA ASP A 51 -16.46 -7.86 -18.30
C ASP A 51 -16.34 -9.29 -18.86
N ALA A 52 -16.57 -10.29 -18.00
CA ALA A 52 -16.49 -11.71 -18.37
C ALA A 52 -17.48 -12.13 -19.47
N SER A 53 -18.51 -11.32 -19.75
CA SER A 53 -19.48 -11.55 -20.83
C SER A 53 -19.12 -10.79 -22.11
N GLY A 54 -18.00 -10.06 -22.13
CA GLY A 54 -17.55 -9.26 -23.27
C GLY A 54 -18.22 -7.89 -23.38
N ASN A 55 -18.91 -7.40 -22.34
CA ASN A 55 -19.52 -6.07 -22.40
C ASN A 55 -18.50 -5.00 -22.04
N ALA A 56 -18.36 -3.98 -22.90
CA ALA A 56 -17.53 -2.81 -22.62
C ALA A 56 -18.08 -2.03 -21.43
N ARG A 57 -17.28 -1.87 -20.37
CA ARG A 57 -17.66 -1.19 -19.13
C ARG A 57 -16.48 -0.43 -18.54
N ASP A 58 -16.77 0.45 -17.59
CA ASP A 58 -15.75 1.11 -16.79
C ASP A 58 -14.99 0.08 -15.94
N PRO A 59 -13.64 0.10 -15.93
CA PRO A 59 -12.85 -0.90 -15.22
C PRO A 59 -13.13 -0.94 -13.71
N LEU A 60 -13.46 0.19 -13.08
CA LEU A 60 -13.80 0.22 -11.66
C LEU A 60 -15.12 -0.50 -11.37
N ASP A 61 -16.09 -0.45 -12.29
CA ASP A 61 -17.34 -1.19 -12.14
C ASP A 61 -17.11 -2.70 -12.31
N ILE A 62 -16.27 -3.09 -13.27
CA ILE A 62 -15.88 -4.50 -13.46
C ILE A 62 -15.16 -5.04 -12.22
N LEU A 63 -14.19 -4.30 -11.70
CA LEU A 63 -13.45 -4.67 -10.48
C LEU A 63 -14.36 -4.71 -9.25
N LYS A 64 -15.31 -3.79 -9.13
CA LYS A 64 -16.30 -3.77 -8.05
C LYS A 64 -17.19 -5.02 -8.09
N ASP A 65 -17.65 -5.42 -9.28
CA ASP A 65 -18.39 -6.68 -9.47
C ASP A 65 -17.53 -7.92 -9.16
N ALA A 66 -16.20 -7.80 -9.31
CA ALA A 66 -15.24 -8.82 -8.88
C ALA A 66 -14.92 -8.79 -7.37
N GLY A 67 -15.46 -7.83 -6.61
CA GLY A 67 -15.40 -7.76 -5.15
C GLY A 67 -14.55 -6.61 -4.58
N VAL A 68 -13.92 -5.79 -5.43
CA VAL A 68 -13.14 -4.63 -5.00
C VAL A 68 -14.04 -3.63 -4.28
N ASN A 69 -13.59 -3.16 -3.12
CA ASN A 69 -14.26 -2.12 -2.34
C ASN A 69 -13.34 -0.95 -1.97
N TYR A 70 -12.05 -1.04 -2.31
CA TYR A 70 -11.02 -0.07 -1.98
C TYR A 70 -10.14 0.17 -3.21
N VAL A 71 -9.85 1.42 -3.52
CA VAL A 71 -8.91 1.81 -4.57
C VAL A 71 -7.70 2.47 -3.93
N ARG A 72 -6.51 2.02 -4.32
CA ARG A 72 -5.24 2.67 -4.01
C ARG A 72 -4.82 3.53 -5.21
N LEU A 73 -4.38 4.76 -4.95
CA LEU A 73 -3.83 5.67 -5.96
C LEU A 73 -2.50 6.22 -5.46
N ARG A 74 -1.42 5.98 -6.21
CA ARG A 74 -0.14 6.64 -5.94
C ARG A 74 -0.20 8.11 -6.32
N VAL A 75 0.54 8.93 -5.57
CA VAL A 75 0.74 10.35 -5.82
C VAL A 75 2.23 10.69 -5.78
N TRP A 76 2.71 11.23 -6.90
CA TRP A 76 4.02 11.83 -7.11
C TRP A 76 3.93 13.35 -7.01
N ASN A 77 5.01 13.98 -6.57
CA ASN A 77 5.07 15.42 -6.35
C ASN A 77 4.97 16.21 -7.65
N ASN A 78 5.90 15.98 -8.58
CA ASN A 78 5.95 16.63 -9.88
C ASN A 78 6.49 15.71 -10.98
N PRO A 79 5.74 14.67 -11.37
CA PRO A 79 6.17 13.72 -12.39
C PRO A 79 6.16 14.32 -13.79
N ALA A 80 7.23 14.06 -14.56
CA ALA A 80 7.42 14.57 -15.92
C ALA A 80 6.28 14.15 -16.87
N GLY A 81 5.73 12.95 -16.70
CA GLY A 81 4.69 12.39 -17.55
C GLY A 81 3.29 13.01 -17.34
N GLY A 82 3.13 13.89 -16.35
CA GLY A 82 1.87 14.61 -16.10
C GLY A 82 0.73 13.78 -15.49
N TYR A 83 0.98 12.52 -15.13
CA TYR A 83 0.04 11.61 -14.45
C TYR A 83 0.54 11.23 -13.07
N ASN A 84 -0.36 10.70 -12.23
CA ASN A 84 -0.10 10.42 -10.80
C ASN A 84 0.32 11.65 -9.98
N ASN A 85 0.14 12.88 -10.50
CA ASN A 85 0.29 14.09 -9.70
C ASN A 85 -1.00 14.40 -8.92
N LYS A 86 -0.92 15.38 -8.01
CA LYS A 86 -2.08 15.86 -7.24
C LYS A 86 -3.31 16.11 -8.12
N ALA A 87 -3.19 16.83 -9.23
CA ALA A 87 -4.32 17.20 -10.07
C ALA A 87 -5.04 15.96 -10.65
N LYS A 88 -4.27 14.99 -11.15
CA LYS A 88 -4.80 13.73 -11.71
C LYS A 88 -5.42 12.85 -10.63
N VAL A 89 -4.79 12.73 -9.46
CA VAL A 89 -5.35 12.01 -8.30
C VAL A 89 -6.67 12.63 -7.85
N LEU A 90 -6.77 13.97 -7.76
CA LEU A 90 -8.05 14.63 -7.44
C LEU A 90 -9.13 14.34 -8.48
N GLN A 91 -8.78 14.37 -9.76
CA GLN A 91 -9.73 14.07 -10.83
C GLN A 91 -10.25 12.64 -10.72
N TYR A 92 -9.36 11.65 -10.58
CA TYR A 92 -9.76 10.25 -10.57
C TYR A 92 -10.43 9.83 -9.26
N ALA A 93 -10.06 10.43 -8.12
CA ALA A 93 -10.72 10.23 -6.85
C ALA A 93 -12.23 10.54 -6.89
N LYS A 94 -12.67 11.52 -7.70
CA LYS A 94 -14.12 11.78 -7.91
C LYS A 94 -14.81 10.56 -8.49
N THR A 95 -14.24 9.94 -9.52
CA THR A 95 -14.77 8.72 -10.14
C THR A 95 -14.81 7.57 -9.14
N VAL A 96 -13.72 7.35 -8.39
CA VAL A 96 -13.63 6.31 -7.35
C VAL A 96 -14.74 6.46 -6.31
N LYS A 97 -14.87 7.64 -5.69
CA LYS A 97 -15.86 7.87 -4.63
C LYS A 97 -17.30 7.90 -5.17
N ALA A 98 -17.53 8.40 -6.39
CA ALA A 98 -18.85 8.38 -7.03
C ALA A 98 -19.37 6.95 -7.26
N LYS A 99 -18.47 5.98 -7.47
CA LYS A 99 -18.81 4.55 -7.55
C LYS A 99 -18.96 3.87 -6.19
N GLY A 100 -18.80 4.62 -5.09
CA GLY A 100 -18.92 4.12 -3.72
C GLY A 100 -17.73 3.28 -3.25
N LEU A 101 -16.58 3.37 -3.93
CA LEU A 101 -15.34 2.72 -3.52
C LEU A 101 -14.62 3.59 -2.48
N LYS A 102 -13.94 2.94 -1.53
CA LYS A 102 -13.05 3.62 -0.59
C LYS A 102 -11.73 4.02 -1.27
N LEU A 103 -11.04 5.01 -0.73
CA LEU A 103 -9.82 5.58 -1.32
C LEU A 103 -8.63 5.54 -0.36
N LEU A 104 -7.54 4.91 -0.80
CA LEU A 104 -6.22 4.97 -0.20
C LEU A 104 -5.33 5.83 -1.11
N VAL A 105 -4.74 6.90 -0.58
CA VAL A 105 -3.78 7.72 -1.32
C VAL A 105 -2.37 7.39 -0.85
N ASP A 106 -1.53 6.96 -1.77
CA ASP A 106 -0.15 6.56 -1.51
C ASP A 106 0.85 7.63 -1.92
N PHE A 107 1.44 8.30 -0.92
CA PHE A 107 2.44 9.33 -1.14
C PHE A 107 3.82 8.70 -1.26
N HIS A 108 4.38 8.73 -2.47
CA HIS A 108 5.77 8.32 -2.69
C HIS A 108 6.78 9.34 -2.17
N TYR A 109 6.38 10.62 -2.05
CA TYR A 109 7.29 11.74 -1.78
C TYR A 109 8.49 11.78 -2.73
N SER A 110 8.22 11.61 -4.02
CA SER A 110 9.17 11.59 -5.13
C SER A 110 8.48 12.13 -6.37
N ASP A 111 9.26 12.53 -7.38
CA ASP A 111 8.75 12.89 -8.72
C ASP A 111 8.56 11.64 -9.61
N SER A 112 9.00 10.47 -9.15
CA SER A 112 8.89 9.19 -9.87
C SER A 112 8.72 8.06 -8.84
N TRP A 113 8.91 6.82 -9.29
CA TRP A 113 8.93 5.62 -8.46
C TRP A 113 9.75 5.80 -7.18
N ALA A 114 9.23 5.21 -6.10
CA ALA A 114 9.87 5.13 -4.80
C ALA A 114 9.71 3.68 -4.33
N ASP A 115 10.83 3.02 -4.05
CA ASP A 115 10.95 1.60 -3.76
C ASP A 115 12.20 1.37 -2.86
N PRO A 116 12.52 0.13 -2.45
CA PRO A 116 13.67 -0.12 -1.58
C PRO A 116 15.03 0.27 -2.18
N GLY A 117 15.13 0.36 -3.51
CA GLY A 117 16.34 0.74 -4.25
C GLY A 117 16.46 2.24 -4.50
N GLN A 118 15.36 2.98 -4.50
CA GLN A 118 15.33 4.43 -4.77
C GLN A 118 14.25 5.16 -3.97
N GLN A 119 14.66 6.24 -3.28
CA GLN A 119 13.77 7.11 -2.49
C GLN A 119 14.15 8.57 -2.74
N ASN A 120 14.25 8.95 -4.02
CA ASN A 120 14.76 10.24 -4.45
C ASN A 120 13.87 11.39 -3.97
N LYS A 121 14.49 12.48 -3.50
CA LYS A 121 13.76 13.71 -3.21
C LYS A 121 13.13 14.26 -4.50
N PRO A 122 11.92 14.82 -4.46
CA PRO A 122 11.40 15.66 -5.53
C PRO A 122 12.40 16.76 -5.87
N ALA A 123 12.49 17.17 -7.13
CA ALA A 123 13.43 18.19 -7.59
C ALA A 123 13.28 19.51 -6.80
N ALA A 124 12.05 19.88 -6.45
CA ALA A 124 11.75 21.06 -5.63
C ALA A 124 12.36 20.99 -4.21
N TRP A 125 12.70 19.80 -3.71
CA TRP A 125 13.22 19.57 -2.35
C TRP A 125 14.69 19.13 -2.35
N ALA A 126 15.37 19.16 -3.51
CA ALA A 126 16.71 18.61 -3.67
C ALA A 126 17.73 19.20 -2.69
N SER A 127 17.68 20.51 -2.44
CA SER A 127 18.57 21.22 -1.51
C SER A 127 18.05 21.28 -0.06
N HIS A 128 16.85 20.78 0.20
CA HIS A 128 16.23 20.87 1.52
C HIS A 128 16.84 19.81 2.45
N GLY A 129 17.29 20.24 3.63
CA GLY A 129 17.70 19.35 4.71
C GLY A 129 16.53 18.92 5.60
N ILE A 130 16.78 18.02 6.55
CA ILE A 130 15.74 17.38 7.39
C ILE A 130 14.76 18.35 8.07
N GLY A 131 15.20 19.54 8.47
CA GLY A 131 14.33 20.56 9.08
C GLY A 131 13.25 21.06 8.11
N GLN A 132 13.64 21.38 6.88
CA GLN A 132 12.72 21.85 5.84
C GLN A 132 11.87 20.69 5.32
N LEU A 133 12.45 19.49 5.14
CA LEU A 133 11.73 18.32 4.64
C LEU A 133 10.54 17.90 5.53
N GLN A 134 10.61 18.11 6.84
CA GLN A 134 9.45 17.91 7.72
C GLN A 134 8.29 18.83 7.33
N THR A 135 8.58 20.10 7.08
CA THR A 135 7.60 21.10 6.64
C THR A 135 7.06 20.75 5.26
N ASP A 136 7.92 20.29 4.36
CA ASP A 136 7.53 19.88 3.00
C ASP A 136 6.60 18.67 3.01
N VAL A 137 6.94 17.62 3.78
CA VAL A 137 6.09 16.43 3.95
C VAL A 137 4.75 16.84 4.57
N TYR A 138 4.75 17.66 5.63
CA TYR A 138 3.51 18.12 6.24
C TYR A 138 2.63 18.87 5.24
N ASN A 139 3.19 19.88 4.57
CA ASN A 139 2.45 20.76 3.67
C ASN A 139 1.90 19.98 2.47
N TYR A 140 2.71 19.12 1.85
CA TYR A 140 2.29 18.35 0.69
C TYR A 140 1.17 17.35 1.04
N THR A 141 1.33 16.62 2.15
CA THR A 141 0.31 15.67 2.63
C THR A 141 -1.00 16.39 2.95
N TYR A 142 -0.91 17.50 3.70
CA TYR A 142 -2.08 18.28 4.08
C TYR A 142 -2.76 18.87 2.84
N ASP A 143 -2.01 19.43 1.91
CA ASP A 143 -2.54 20.03 0.69
C ASP A 143 -3.32 19.02 -0.18
N VAL A 144 -2.74 17.85 -0.46
CA VAL A 144 -3.43 16.80 -1.23
C VAL A 144 -4.66 16.29 -0.48
N CYS A 145 -4.52 15.91 0.80
CA CYS A 145 -5.63 15.40 1.60
C CYS A 145 -6.77 16.43 1.75
N ASN A 146 -6.42 17.68 2.06
CA ASN A 146 -7.41 18.73 2.27
C ASN A 146 -8.10 19.12 0.96
N SER A 147 -7.40 19.08 -0.18
CA SER A 147 -8.00 19.29 -1.49
C SER A 147 -9.00 18.17 -1.83
N LEU A 148 -8.66 16.91 -1.55
CA LEU A 148 -9.57 15.77 -1.69
C LEU A 148 -10.81 15.93 -0.79
N LYS A 149 -10.62 16.34 0.46
CA LYS A 149 -11.71 16.63 1.38
C LYS A 149 -12.60 17.77 0.88
N ALA A 150 -12.03 18.85 0.39
CA ALA A 150 -12.77 20.01 -0.11
C ALA A 150 -13.68 19.68 -1.29
N GLN A 151 -13.30 18.70 -2.13
CA GLN A 151 -14.14 18.20 -3.22
C GLN A 151 -15.07 17.03 -2.85
N GLY A 152 -15.21 16.71 -1.56
CA GLY A 152 -16.09 15.64 -1.08
C GLY A 152 -15.53 14.22 -1.24
N THR A 153 -14.24 14.07 -1.57
CA THR A 153 -13.57 12.77 -1.75
C THR A 153 -12.52 12.52 -0.69
N THR A 154 -12.81 12.84 0.58
CA THR A 154 -11.88 12.60 1.69
C THR A 154 -11.33 11.17 1.63
N PRO A 155 -10.00 10.99 1.67
CA PRO A 155 -9.41 9.67 1.64
C PRO A 155 -9.79 8.90 2.91
N ASP A 156 -10.10 7.62 2.74
CA ASP A 156 -10.37 6.69 3.83
C ASP A 156 -9.06 6.31 4.53
N SER A 157 -7.98 6.16 3.74
CA SER A 157 -6.61 5.96 4.22
C SER A 157 -5.61 6.80 3.43
N VAL A 158 -4.48 7.12 4.07
CA VAL A 158 -3.30 7.72 3.45
C VAL A 158 -2.08 6.88 3.82
N GLN A 159 -1.23 6.59 2.84
CA GLN A 159 0.06 5.93 3.03
C GLN A 159 1.20 6.95 2.97
N ILE A 160 2.04 6.97 4.00
CA ILE A 160 3.14 7.92 4.17
C ILE A 160 4.45 7.24 3.75
N GLY A 161 4.81 7.39 2.49
CA GLY A 161 5.95 6.74 1.86
C GLY A 161 5.56 5.40 1.24
N ASN A 162 6.18 5.06 0.12
CA ASN A 162 6.03 3.75 -0.52
C ASN A 162 7.30 2.91 -0.32
N GLU A 163 7.14 1.68 0.18
CA GLU A 163 8.22 0.71 0.40
C GLU A 163 9.48 1.34 1.01
N ILE A 164 9.29 2.03 2.14
CA ILE A 164 10.33 2.84 2.78
C ILE A 164 11.29 2.01 3.63
N ASN A 165 11.64 0.79 3.18
CA ASN A 165 12.39 -0.21 3.93
C ASN A 165 13.65 0.39 4.55
N THR A 166 14.35 1.29 3.86
CA THR A 166 15.53 1.99 4.42
C THR A 166 15.36 3.51 4.51
N GLY A 167 14.12 3.97 4.65
CA GLY A 167 13.73 5.38 4.79
C GLY A 167 13.13 5.98 3.52
N MET A 168 12.96 7.30 3.52
CA MET A 168 12.38 8.08 2.42
C MET A 168 13.17 9.39 2.22
N LEU A 169 13.01 10.08 1.09
CA LEU A 169 13.65 11.40 0.86
C LEU A 169 15.17 11.37 1.09
N TRP A 170 15.86 10.46 0.40
CA TRP A 170 17.29 10.24 0.59
C TRP A 170 18.14 11.44 0.15
N ASN A 171 19.28 11.71 0.81
CA ASN A 171 19.84 10.94 1.93
C ASN A 171 19.38 11.43 3.32
N ASP A 172 18.66 12.55 3.41
CA ASP A 172 18.27 13.15 4.68
C ASP A 172 17.36 12.25 5.52
N GLY A 173 16.39 11.57 4.90
CA GLY A 173 15.49 10.64 5.58
C GLY A 173 15.89 9.17 5.48
N LYS A 174 17.11 8.87 5.00
CA LYS A 174 17.63 7.49 4.93
C LYS A 174 17.98 6.97 6.33
N VAL A 175 17.65 5.72 6.61
CA VAL A 175 18.09 5.04 7.83
C VAL A 175 19.53 4.55 7.62
N VAL A 176 20.46 5.09 8.40
CA VAL A 176 21.89 4.73 8.35
C VAL A 176 22.33 4.36 9.76
N ASN A 177 23.12 3.28 9.90
CA ASN A 177 23.62 2.80 11.20
C ASN A 177 22.50 2.57 12.25
N ASN A 178 21.34 2.06 11.82
CA ASN A 178 20.15 1.87 12.64
C ASN A 178 19.58 3.15 13.28
N ASP A 179 19.93 4.33 12.76
CA ASP A 179 19.35 5.59 13.24
C ASP A 179 18.08 5.95 12.48
N PHE A 180 16.94 5.74 13.14
CA PHE A 180 15.61 6.08 12.65
C PHE A 180 15.19 7.53 12.91
N THR A 181 16.05 8.37 13.49
CA THR A 181 15.69 9.73 13.94
C THR A 181 15.08 10.56 12.81
N ASN A 182 15.79 10.69 11.69
CA ASN A 182 15.33 11.55 10.60
C ASN A 182 14.07 11.00 9.91
N LEU A 183 14.05 9.70 9.60
CA LEU A 183 12.85 9.06 9.06
C LEU A 183 11.63 9.31 9.96
N SER A 184 11.80 9.15 11.27
CA SER A 184 10.71 9.32 12.23
C SER A 184 10.15 10.74 12.28
N LEU A 185 10.98 11.76 12.03
CA LEU A 185 10.54 13.15 11.93
C LEU A 185 9.62 13.36 10.71
N LEU A 186 9.97 12.76 9.58
CA LEU A 186 9.18 12.80 8.35
C LEU A 186 7.85 12.06 8.51
N LEU A 187 7.88 10.84 9.07
CA LEU A 187 6.68 10.03 9.32
C LEU A 187 5.69 10.72 10.27
N LYS A 188 6.19 11.34 11.36
CA LYS A 188 5.37 12.15 12.26
C LYS A 188 4.74 13.35 11.54
N SER A 189 5.49 13.99 10.65
CA SER A 189 4.98 15.13 9.87
C SER A 189 3.83 14.71 8.95
N GLY A 190 3.98 13.59 8.24
CA GLY A 190 2.92 13.01 7.39
C GLY A 190 1.70 12.55 8.19
N TYR A 191 1.90 11.89 9.34
CA TYR A 191 0.81 11.51 10.25
C TYR A 191 0.04 12.75 10.73
N ASN A 192 0.74 13.77 11.24
CA ASN A 192 0.12 14.98 11.76
C ASN A 192 -0.65 15.75 10.68
N ALA A 193 -0.10 15.85 9.47
CA ALA A 193 -0.80 16.46 8.33
C ALA A 193 -2.08 15.71 7.96
N THR A 194 -2.03 14.38 7.96
CA THR A 194 -3.21 13.54 7.70
C THR A 194 -4.30 13.78 8.75
N LYS A 195 -3.94 13.77 10.04
CA LYS A 195 -4.90 14.03 11.12
C LYS A 195 -5.43 15.45 11.14
N ALA A 196 -4.63 16.44 10.74
CA ALA A 196 -5.06 17.82 10.59
C ALA A 196 -6.07 18.00 9.44
N CYS A 197 -5.90 17.27 8.33
CA CYS A 197 -6.88 17.22 7.24
C CYS A 197 -8.18 16.52 7.70
N SER A 198 -8.07 15.34 8.30
CA SER A 198 -9.18 14.52 8.75
C SER A 198 -8.76 13.57 9.88
N GLY A 199 -9.34 13.74 11.08
CA GLY A 199 -9.02 12.89 12.23
C GLY A 199 -9.41 11.42 12.06
N THR A 200 -10.31 11.10 11.12
CA THR A 200 -10.79 9.73 10.86
C THR A 200 -10.03 9.02 9.75
N THR A 201 -9.23 9.74 8.94
CA THR A 201 -8.45 9.12 7.86
C THR A 201 -7.32 8.30 8.47
N GLN A 202 -7.24 7.02 8.11
CA GLN A 202 -6.24 6.09 8.66
C GLN A 202 -4.87 6.35 8.03
N VAL A 203 -3.80 6.19 8.80
CA VAL A 203 -2.41 6.35 8.34
C VAL A 203 -1.75 4.98 8.21
N VAL A 204 -1.31 4.68 6.99
CA VAL A 204 -0.56 3.47 6.64
C VAL A 204 0.93 3.81 6.56
N ILE A 205 1.78 2.93 7.11
CA ILE A 205 3.22 2.93 6.86
C ILE A 205 3.54 1.62 6.14
N HIS A 206 4.29 1.70 5.04
CA HIS A 206 4.45 0.60 4.09
C HIS A 206 5.93 0.21 3.89
N THR A 207 6.25 -1.08 4.02
CA THR A 207 7.54 -1.66 3.61
C THR A 207 7.37 -2.92 2.77
N ALA A 208 8.39 -3.30 2.00
CA ALA A 208 8.42 -4.55 1.25
C ALA A 208 8.90 -5.76 2.09
N ASP A 209 8.71 -5.74 3.41
CA ASP A 209 9.34 -6.70 4.35
C ASP A 209 8.45 -7.90 4.71
N ALA A 210 7.60 -8.39 3.79
CA ALA A 210 6.82 -9.62 4.02
C ALA A 210 7.66 -10.90 3.95
N ASP A 211 8.96 -10.77 3.64
CA ASP A 211 9.92 -11.84 3.44
C ASP A 211 10.53 -12.37 4.75
N SER A 212 10.52 -11.55 5.81
CA SER A 212 11.21 -11.88 7.06
C SER A 212 10.69 -11.10 8.25
N ASP A 213 10.37 -11.83 9.33
CA ASP A 213 10.09 -11.25 10.65
C ASP A 213 11.20 -10.29 11.09
N ALA A 214 12.47 -10.63 10.80
CA ALA A 214 13.60 -9.82 11.25
C ALA A 214 13.66 -8.47 10.54
N HIS A 215 13.39 -8.44 9.23
CA HIS A 215 13.37 -7.19 8.45
C HIS A 215 12.21 -6.30 8.89
N ALA A 216 11.01 -6.86 8.95
CA ALA A 216 9.83 -6.12 9.39
C ALA A 216 9.99 -5.60 10.84
N ARG A 217 10.43 -6.44 11.79
CA ARG A 217 10.69 -6.01 13.17
C ARG A 217 11.73 -4.92 13.24
N TRP A 218 12.85 -5.03 12.51
CA TRP A 218 13.89 -4.01 12.53
C TRP A 218 13.34 -2.64 12.16
N PHE A 219 12.54 -2.56 11.10
CA PHE A 219 11.94 -1.32 10.66
C PHE A 219 10.88 -0.79 11.66
N TYR A 220 9.89 -1.62 12.01
CA TYR A 220 8.76 -1.19 12.82
C TYR A 220 9.13 -0.97 14.30
N ASP A 221 10.08 -1.73 14.86
CA ASP A 221 10.66 -1.44 16.18
C ASP A 221 11.45 -0.12 16.14
N GLY A 222 12.19 0.14 15.05
CA GLY A 222 12.96 1.36 14.84
C GLY A 222 12.10 2.63 14.89
N ILE A 223 11.03 2.68 14.11
CA ILE A 223 10.12 3.85 14.11
C ILE A 223 9.32 3.95 15.42
N LYS A 224 8.93 2.83 16.03
CA LYS A 224 8.21 2.80 17.32
C LYS A 224 9.08 3.34 18.45
N ALA A 225 10.35 2.96 18.50
CA ALA A 225 11.30 3.45 19.50
C ALA A 225 11.50 4.98 19.43
N LYS A 226 11.25 5.58 18.27
CA LYS A 226 11.27 7.04 18.07
C LYS A 226 9.89 7.69 18.26
N GLY A 227 8.86 6.93 18.64
CA GLY A 227 7.52 7.44 18.93
C GLY A 227 6.72 7.83 17.69
N VAL A 228 6.94 7.18 16.54
CA VAL A 228 6.07 7.33 15.36
C VAL A 228 4.72 6.68 15.65
N ASN A 229 3.63 7.37 15.29
CA ASN A 229 2.28 6.83 15.30
C ASN A 229 1.86 6.43 13.89
N TRP A 230 1.12 5.32 13.79
CA TRP A 230 0.42 4.89 12.58
C TRP A 230 -0.79 4.04 12.98
N ASP A 231 -1.70 3.82 12.04
CA ASP A 231 -2.92 3.07 12.27
C ASP A 231 -2.84 1.66 11.66
N ILE A 232 -2.24 1.53 10.47
CA ILE A 232 -2.16 0.28 9.71
C ILE A 232 -0.71 0.01 9.27
N THR A 233 -0.22 -1.19 9.51
CA THR A 233 1.04 -1.71 8.97
C THR A 233 0.79 -2.26 7.56
N GLY A 234 1.47 -1.69 6.55
CA GLY A 234 1.43 -2.15 5.16
C GLY A 234 2.65 -2.99 4.82
N LEU A 235 2.44 -4.07 4.07
CA LEU A 235 3.49 -4.95 3.56
C LEU A 235 3.29 -5.23 2.07
N SER A 236 4.34 -5.20 1.25
CA SER A 236 4.29 -5.80 -0.09
C SER A 236 4.55 -7.30 -0.02
N TYR A 237 3.78 -8.09 -0.76
CA TYR A 237 4.04 -9.52 -0.94
C TYR A 237 3.94 -9.90 -2.42
N TYR A 238 5.10 -10.25 -2.98
CA TYR A 238 5.21 -10.89 -4.29
C TYR A 238 5.94 -12.22 -4.08
N CYS A 239 5.28 -13.34 -4.35
CA CYS A 239 5.87 -14.66 -4.06
C CYS A 239 7.19 -14.91 -4.81
N MET A 240 7.43 -14.17 -5.90
CA MET A 240 8.66 -14.22 -6.71
C MET A 240 9.89 -13.72 -5.95
N TRP A 241 9.70 -12.87 -4.93
CA TRP A 241 10.79 -12.21 -4.20
C TRP A 241 10.69 -12.39 -2.68
N HIS A 242 9.48 -12.43 -2.12
CA HIS A 242 9.23 -12.37 -0.68
C HIS A 242 9.00 -13.74 -0.03
N GLY A 243 9.37 -14.82 -0.72
CA GLY A 243 9.32 -16.17 -0.19
C GLY A 243 7.91 -16.75 -0.09
N SER A 244 7.73 -17.75 0.79
CA SER A 244 6.52 -18.56 0.84
C SER A 244 5.32 -17.84 1.48
N LEU A 245 4.11 -18.27 1.14
CA LEU A 245 2.88 -17.80 1.82
C LEU A 245 2.94 -18.03 3.34
N SER A 246 3.54 -19.12 3.79
CA SER A 246 3.74 -19.40 5.22
C SER A 246 4.61 -18.33 5.88
N THR A 247 5.67 -17.89 5.20
CA THR A 247 6.54 -16.80 5.64
C THR A 247 5.73 -15.50 5.79
N MET A 248 5.00 -15.10 4.75
CA MET A 248 4.17 -13.90 4.77
C MET A 248 3.09 -13.96 5.86
N GLY A 249 2.41 -15.10 6.03
CA GLY A 249 1.43 -15.29 7.10
C GLY A 249 2.05 -15.18 8.50
N GLY A 250 3.30 -15.65 8.67
CA GLY A 250 4.09 -15.46 9.89
C GLY A 250 4.36 -13.99 10.18
N VAL A 251 4.88 -13.25 9.19
CA VAL A 251 5.17 -11.82 9.32
C VAL A 251 3.91 -11.02 9.65
N VAL A 252 2.80 -11.26 8.94
CA VAL A 252 1.51 -10.62 9.22
C VAL A 252 1.07 -10.85 10.67
N SER A 253 1.16 -12.10 11.15
CA SER A 253 0.78 -12.46 12.52
C SER A 253 1.69 -11.80 13.56
N ASP A 254 3.00 -11.71 13.29
CA ASP A 254 3.96 -11.06 14.17
C ASP A 254 3.71 -9.55 14.24
N MET A 255 3.60 -8.86 13.08
CA MET A 255 3.34 -7.41 13.03
C MET A 255 2.07 -7.04 13.79
N ARG A 256 1.00 -7.80 13.57
CA ARG A 256 -0.28 -7.60 14.26
C ARG A 256 -0.16 -7.78 15.77
N SER A 257 0.41 -8.89 16.23
CA SER A 257 0.50 -9.23 17.65
C SER A 257 1.48 -8.31 18.41
N ARG A 258 2.60 -7.94 17.79
CA ARG A 258 3.66 -7.11 18.38
C ARG A 258 3.28 -5.64 18.52
N TYR A 259 2.62 -5.09 17.51
CA TYR A 259 2.31 -3.65 17.46
C TYR A 259 0.87 -3.33 17.85
N GLY A 260 -0.03 -4.32 17.86
CA GLY A 260 -1.46 -4.10 18.14
C GLY A 260 -2.11 -3.20 17.08
N LYS A 261 -1.59 -3.25 15.86
CA LYS A 261 -2.04 -2.48 14.70
C LYS A 261 -2.66 -3.43 13.68
N ASP A 262 -3.60 -2.91 12.90
CA ASP A 262 -4.11 -3.62 11.75
C ASP A 262 -2.99 -3.81 10.71
N VAL A 263 -3.08 -4.88 9.92
CA VAL A 263 -2.10 -5.20 8.88
C VAL A 263 -2.81 -5.34 7.54
N VAL A 264 -2.19 -4.84 6.47
CA VAL A 264 -2.63 -5.07 5.09
C VAL A 264 -1.47 -5.55 4.24
N ILE A 265 -1.76 -6.40 3.26
CA ILE A 265 -0.88 -6.57 2.10
C ILE A 265 -1.20 -5.41 1.15
N ALA A 266 -0.32 -4.41 1.09
CA ALA A 266 -0.52 -3.18 0.34
C ALA A 266 -0.24 -3.35 -1.16
N GLU A 267 0.58 -4.33 -1.52
CA GLU A 267 0.84 -4.70 -2.90
C GLU A 267 1.03 -6.21 -3.05
N THR A 268 0.41 -6.77 -4.08
CA THR A 268 0.63 -8.14 -4.56
C THR A 268 0.12 -8.23 -6.01
N ALA A 269 0.70 -9.11 -6.82
CA ALA A 269 0.20 -9.44 -8.14
C ALA A 269 0.87 -10.74 -8.62
N TYR A 270 0.33 -11.33 -9.68
CA TYR A 270 0.87 -12.57 -10.23
C TYR A 270 0.71 -12.65 -11.75
N PRO A 271 1.74 -13.11 -12.49
CA PRO A 271 1.67 -13.23 -13.94
C PRO A 271 0.72 -14.34 -14.40
N PHE A 272 -0.16 -14.04 -15.35
CA PHE A 272 -1.01 -15.04 -16.01
C PHE A 272 -0.38 -15.60 -17.29
N THR A 273 0.76 -15.06 -17.74
CA THR A 273 1.52 -15.48 -18.92
C THR A 273 2.99 -15.04 -18.80
N ALA A 274 3.89 -15.66 -19.56
CA ALA A 274 5.28 -15.18 -19.72
C ALA A 274 5.46 -14.34 -20.99
N ALA A 275 4.41 -14.17 -21.79
CA ALA A 275 4.46 -13.44 -23.05
C ALA A 275 4.52 -11.92 -22.80
N ASP A 276 5.06 -11.22 -23.78
CA ASP A 276 5.18 -9.76 -23.85
C ASP A 276 4.17 -9.25 -24.90
N ALA A 277 3.43 -8.20 -24.54
CA ALA A 277 2.35 -7.65 -25.34
C ALA A 277 2.74 -6.45 -26.21
N ASP A 278 3.79 -5.71 -25.83
CA ASP A 278 4.07 -4.38 -26.39
C ASP A 278 5.52 -4.17 -26.85
N GLY A 279 6.37 -5.18 -26.70
CA GLY A 279 7.78 -5.16 -27.05
C GLY A 279 8.69 -4.69 -25.92
N THR A 280 8.14 -4.41 -24.73
CA THR A 280 8.86 -4.09 -23.51
C THR A 280 8.91 -5.32 -22.62
N GLY A 281 10.12 -5.76 -22.28
CA GLY A 281 10.29 -6.97 -21.47
C GLY A 281 9.57 -6.87 -20.12
N ASN A 282 8.68 -7.83 -19.85
CA ASN A 282 8.00 -7.95 -18.57
C ASN A 282 8.97 -8.17 -17.40
N SER A 283 8.67 -7.54 -16.27
CA SER A 283 9.49 -7.58 -15.05
C SER A 283 9.53 -8.97 -14.42
N VAL A 284 8.48 -9.77 -14.65
CA VAL A 284 8.35 -11.14 -14.15
C VAL A 284 7.87 -12.05 -15.28
N THR A 285 8.69 -13.03 -15.66
CA THR A 285 8.35 -14.03 -16.69
C THR A 285 8.32 -15.46 -16.14
N SER A 286 8.42 -15.61 -14.82
CA SER A 286 8.39 -16.90 -14.11
C SER A 286 7.42 -16.86 -12.93
N GLY A 287 6.84 -18.01 -12.63
CA GLY A 287 5.87 -18.17 -11.55
C GLY A 287 6.45 -18.79 -10.28
N CYS A 288 5.65 -18.80 -9.24
CA CYS A 288 5.90 -19.48 -7.98
C CYS A 288 5.40 -20.92 -8.02
N ALA A 289 6.02 -21.79 -7.21
CA ALA A 289 5.67 -23.20 -7.16
C ALA A 289 4.17 -23.41 -6.85
N GLY A 290 3.50 -24.23 -7.65
CA GLY A 290 2.08 -24.55 -7.50
C GLY A 290 1.11 -23.68 -8.30
N TYR A 291 1.58 -22.58 -8.92
CA TYR A 291 0.73 -21.65 -9.66
C TYR A 291 1.21 -21.49 -11.11
N PRO A 292 0.63 -22.19 -12.08
CA PRO A 292 1.05 -22.08 -13.48
C PRO A 292 0.74 -20.68 -14.04
N LEU A 293 1.56 -20.18 -14.98
CA LEU A 293 1.32 -18.91 -15.69
C LEU A 293 0.11 -19.05 -16.63
N THR A 294 -1.07 -18.94 -16.04
CA THR A 294 -2.39 -19.08 -16.66
C THR A 294 -3.38 -18.22 -15.90
N TRP A 295 -4.54 -17.95 -16.49
CA TRP A 295 -5.64 -17.26 -15.80
C TRP A 295 -6.06 -17.96 -14.49
N GLN A 296 -6.13 -19.30 -14.50
CA GLN A 296 -6.45 -20.08 -13.31
C GLN A 296 -5.34 -20.01 -12.26
N GLY A 297 -4.07 -20.03 -12.67
CA GLY A 297 -2.95 -19.93 -11.74
C GLY A 297 -2.82 -18.54 -11.10
N GLN A 298 -3.03 -17.47 -11.86
CA GLN A 298 -3.12 -16.10 -11.33
C GLN A 298 -4.25 -15.97 -10.29
N ALA A 299 -5.43 -16.50 -10.59
CA ALA A 299 -6.54 -16.49 -9.65
C ALA A 299 -6.26 -17.33 -8.40
N ALA A 300 -5.67 -18.52 -8.57
CA ALA A 300 -5.34 -19.41 -7.47
C ALA A 300 -4.27 -18.82 -6.54
N GLU A 301 -3.25 -18.15 -7.09
CA GLU A 301 -2.21 -17.49 -6.29
C GLU A 301 -2.82 -16.34 -5.48
N PHE A 302 -3.62 -15.48 -6.13
CA PHE A 302 -4.26 -14.36 -5.44
C PHE A 302 -5.29 -14.83 -4.38
N ASP A 303 -6.04 -15.90 -4.64
CA ASP A 303 -6.92 -16.52 -3.64
C ASP A 303 -6.10 -17.05 -2.44
N ALA A 304 -4.91 -17.60 -2.68
CA ALA A 304 -4.04 -18.12 -1.63
C ALA A 304 -3.39 -17.00 -0.79
N VAL A 305 -2.97 -15.89 -1.42
CA VAL A 305 -2.50 -14.68 -0.70
C VAL A 305 -3.61 -14.15 0.20
N GLN A 306 -4.82 -13.92 -0.34
CA GLN A 306 -5.97 -13.43 0.42
C GLN A 306 -6.33 -14.35 1.59
N SER A 307 -6.39 -15.66 1.34
CA SER A 307 -6.71 -16.65 2.37
C SER A 307 -5.68 -16.67 3.49
N THR A 308 -4.39 -16.62 3.13
CA THR A 308 -3.29 -16.66 4.10
C THR A 308 -3.22 -15.37 4.91
N ALA A 309 -3.29 -14.21 4.26
CA ALA A 309 -3.31 -12.90 4.92
C ALA A 309 -4.49 -12.81 5.91
N ARG A 310 -5.70 -13.20 5.48
CA ARG A 310 -6.89 -13.24 6.35
C ARG A 310 -6.70 -14.17 7.54
N SER A 311 -6.18 -15.38 7.31
CA SER A 311 -5.94 -16.36 8.38
C SER A 311 -4.91 -15.88 9.41
N ALA A 312 -3.92 -15.09 8.97
CA ALA A 312 -2.95 -14.42 9.83
C ALA A 312 -3.53 -13.16 10.54
N GLY A 313 -4.73 -12.73 10.15
CA GLY A 313 -5.45 -11.61 10.76
C GLY A 313 -5.23 -10.26 10.10
N ALA A 314 -4.71 -10.21 8.87
CA ALA A 314 -4.74 -8.99 8.06
C ALA A 314 -6.18 -8.54 7.79
N ILE A 315 -6.39 -7.24 7.69
CA ILE A 315 -7.69 -6.64 7.37
C ILE A 315 -7.87 -6.37 5.87
N GLY A 316 -6.83 -6.57 5.07
CA GLY A 316 -6.87 -6.20 3.66
C GLY A 316 -5.74 -6.74 2.80
N VAL A 317 -6.04 -6.82 1.50
CA VAL A 317 -5.11 -7.17 0.43
C VAL A 317 -5.41 -6.28 -0.77
N PHE A 318 -4.36 -5.68 -1.35
CA PHE A 318 -4.42 -4.81 -2.51
C PHE A 318 -3.67 -5.45 -3.68
N TYR A 319 -4.38 -5.71 -4.78
CA TYR A 319 -3.75 -6.12 -6.04
C TYR A 319 -3.11 -4.90 -6.70
N TRP A 320 -1.84 -4.99 -7.08
CA TRP A 320 -1.13 -3.88 -7.70
C TRP A 320 -1.33 -3.88 -9.21
N GLU A 321 -1.85 -2.76 -9.72
CA GLU A 321 -2.07 -2.51 -11.14
C GLU A 321 -2.83 -3.61 -11.91
N PRO A 322 -4.03 -4.03 -11.45
CA PRO A 322 -4.81 -5.04 -12.16
C PRO A 322 -5.29 -4.54 -13.53
N THR A 323 -5.34 -3.23 -13.76
CA THR A 323 -5.84 -2.60 -14.99
C THR A 323 -4.78 -2.25 -16.02
N TRP A 324 -3.50 -2.44 -15.68
CA TRP A 324 -2.38 -2.00 -16.51
C TRP A 324 -2.01 -3.11 -17.50
N TYR A 325 -2.85 -3.25 -18.54
CA TYR A 325 -2.50 -4.03 -19.71
C TYR A 325 -1.85 -3.11 -20.76
N ALA A 326 -1.16 -3.70 -21.73
CA ALA A 326 -0.49 -3.00 -22.80
C ALA A 326 -1.41 -2.03 -23.58
N VAL A 327 -1.27 -0.75 -23.27
CA VAL A 327 -1.94 0.37 -23.94
C VAL A 327 -0.86 1.29 -24.49
N PRO A 328 -0.78 1.53 -25.81
CA PRO A 328 0.24 2.39 -26.40
C PRO A 328 0.27 3.78 -25.74
N GLY A 329 1.46 4.16 -25.26
CA GLY A 329 1.68 5.41 -24.56
C GLY A 329 1.28 5.42 -23.08
N ASN A 330 0.97 4.28 -22.47
CA ASN A 330 0.73 4.14 -21.04
C ASN A 330 1.94 3.46 -20.34
N GLY A 331 3.13 4.01 -20.55
CA GLY A 331 4.37 3.37 -20.13
C GLY A 331 4.75 3.56 -18.66
N TRP A 332 5.70 2.76 -18.18
CA TRP A 332 6.15 2.76 -16.78
C TRP A 332 7.05 3.94 -16.40
N ASP A 333 7.85 4.50 -17.32
CA ASP A 333 8.77 5.58 -17.01
C ASP A 333 8.07 6.94 -17.15
N PRO A 334 7.84 7.71 -16.08
CA PRO A 334 7.26 9.05 -16.22
C PRO A 334 8.09 10.01 -17.08
N ALA A 335 9.40 9.81 -17.23
CA ALA A 335 10.23 10.65 -18.10
C ALA A 335 10.05 10.34 -19.59
N ASP A 336 9.61 9.12 -19.93
CA ASP A 336 9.38 8.66 -21.30
C ASP A 336 8.06 7.88 -21.43
N ILE A 337 7.01 8.39 -20.78
CA ILE A 337 5.75 7.67 -20.56
C ILE A 337 5.04 7.27 -21.85
N ASN A 338 5.38 7.90 -22.98
CA ASN A 338 4.80 7.61 -24.28
C ASN A 338 5.48 6.43 -24.99
N HIS A 339 6.70 6.06 -24.60
CA HIS A 339 7.54 5.11 -25.35
C HIS A 339 8.18 4.02 -24.50
N SER A 340 8.17 4.14 -23.16
CA SER A 340 8.81 3.18 -22.26
C SER A 340 8.11 1.82 -22.18
N GLY A 341 6.90 1.71 -22.74
CA GLY A 341 6.02 0.54 -22.66
C GLY A 341 5.67 0.08 -21.24
N ASP A 342 5.05 -1.08 -21.12
CA ASP A 342 4.47 -1.64 -19.91
C ASP A 342 5.14 -2.96 -19.54
N GLY A 343 6.03 -2.93 -18.54
CA GLY A 343 6.70 -4.13 -18.04
C GLY A 343 5.86 -4.94 -17.04
N TRP A 344 4.55 -4.67 -16.94
CA TRP A 344 3.61 -5.30 -16.01
C TRP A 344 2.37 -5.89 -16.69
N ASP A 345 2.28 -5.82 -18.02
CA ASP A 345 1.07 -6.17 -18.78
C ASP A 345 0.60 -7.61 -18.51
N ASN A 346 1.55 -8.51 -18.25
CA ASN A 346 1.28 -9.92 -18.02
C ASN A 346 0.81 -10.24 -16.59
N MET A 347 0.85 -9.25 -15.70
CA MET A 347 0.39 -9.32 -14.31
C MET A 347 -0.93 -8.58 -14.09
N ALA A 348 -1.45 -7.85 -15.08
CA ALA A 348 -2.81 -7.33 -15.05
C ALA A 348 -3.85 -8.46 -14.89
N VAL A 349 -5.02 -8.13 -14.36
CA VAL A 349 -6.17 -9.06 -14.33
C VAL A 349 -7.02 -8.95 -15.59
N PHE A 350 -6.66 -8.03 -16.49
CA PHE A 350 -7.23 -7.92 -17.84
C PHE A 350 -6.19 -8.41 -18.84
N ASP A 351 -6.62 -9.16 -19.87
CA ASP A 351 -5.74 -9.46 -20.99
C ASP A 351 -5.48 -8.22 -21.87
N TRP A 352 -4.63 -8.40 -22.87
CA TRP A 352 -4.21 -7.34 -23.78
C TRP A 352 -5.31 -6.80 -24.70
N THR A 353 -6.48 -7.44 -24.70
CA THR A 353 -7.69 -6.95 -25.37
C THR A 353 -8.65 -6.24 -24.41
N GLY A 354 -8.29 -6.17 -23.13
CA GLY A 354 -9.06 -5.55 -22.07
C GLY A 354 -10.12 -6.46 -21.45
N HIS A 355 -10.10 -7.78 -21.65
CA HIS A 355 -11.05 -8.70 -21.02
C HIS A 355 -10.56 -9.14 -19.63
N ILE A 356 -11.41 -9.02 -18.62
CA ILE A 356 -11.07 -9.48 -17.27
C ILE A 356 -10.93 -11.00 -17.20
N ASN A 357 -9.93 -11.47 -16.46
CA ASN A 357 -9.84 -12.83 -15.96
C ASN A 357 -11.00 -13.13 -15.00
N PRO A 358 -12.02 -13.93 -15.39
CA PRO A 358 -13.23 -14.13 -14.61
C PRO A 358 -12.99 -14.94 -13.32
N ASN A 359 -11.82 -15.55 -13.19
CA ASN A 359 -11.44 -16.36 -12.05
C ASN A 359 -10.88 -15.51 -10.91
N VAL A 360 -10.31 -14.33 -11.20
CA VAL A 360 -9.77 -13.44 -10.16
C VAL A 360 -10.92 -12.76 -9.44
N ARG A 361 -11.00 -12.98 -8.12
CA ARG A 361 -12.03 -12.40 -7.25
C ARG A 361 -11.39 -11.85 -5.98
N TRP A 362 -11.89 -10.70 -5.55
CA TRP A 362 -11.57 -10.15 -4.25
C TRP A 362 -12.57 -10.69 -3.22
N ARG A 363 -12.10 -11.58 -2.35
CA ARG A 363 -12.97 -12.30 -1.42
C ARG A 363 -12.98 -11.61 -0.06
N PRO A 364 -14.14 -11.53 0.60
CA PRO A 364 -14.20 -11.12 2.00
C PRO A 364 -13.47 -12.15 2.86
#